data_AF-A0A7X2LPP1-F1
#
_entry.id   AF-A0A7X2LPP1-F1
#
_cell.length_a   1.000
_cell.length_b   1.000
_cell.length_c   1.000
_cell.angle_alpha   90.00
_cell.angle_beta   90.00
_cell.angle_gamma   90.00
#
_symmetry.space_group_name_H-M   'P 1'
#
loop_
_entity.id
_entity.type
_entity.pdbx_description
1 polymer ?
#
loop_
_entity_poly.entity_id
_entity_poly.type
_entity_poly.pdbx_seq_one_letter_code
_entity_poly.pdbx_strand_id
1 'polypeptide(L)' 'MTTLDARLVSGFELLRIAGGFRRILKTELGQEQLCARCNEPWPMDPEFFRISNGCVSYECKACIQEHKRR' A
#
# COMPACT_ATOMS: atom_id res chain seq x y z
N MET A 1 -4.38 -17.82 -25.96
CA MET A 1 -4.16 -17.95 -24.50
C MET A 1 -2.97 -17.05 -24.16
N THR A 2 -3.27 -15.82 -23.72
CA THR A 2 -3.01 -15.24 -22.37
C THR A 2 -1.67 -14.49 -22.29
N THR A 3 -1.68 -13.23 -22.73
CA THR A 3 -0.66 -12.22 -22.41
C THR A 3 -1.03 -11.55 -21.08
N LEU A 4 -0.36 -11.90 -20.00
CA LEU A 4 -0.30 -11.10 -18.77
C LEU A 4 1.09 -11.30 -18.16
N ASP A 5 2.06 -10.50 -18.61
CA ASP A 5 3.40 -10.40 -18.01
C ASP A 5 3.29 -9.56 -16.73
N ALA A 6 2.80 -10.18 -15.66
CA ALA A 6 2.94 -9.67 -14.31
C ALA A 6 4.25 -10.20 -13.76
N ARG A 7 5.31 -9.37 -13.76
CA ARG A 7 6.55 -9.70 -13.04
C ARG A 7 6.26 -9.73 -11.54
N LEU A 8 5.91 -10.92 -11.05
CA LEU A 8 5.78 -11.27 -9.64
C LEU A 8 7.14 -11.13 -8.95
N VAL A 9 7.40 -9.94 -8.40
CA VAL A 9 8.34 -9.84 -7.28
C VAL A 9 7.49 -9.92 -6.01
N SER A 10 7.45 -11.10 -5.40
CA SER A 10 6.96 -11.30 -4.03
C SER A 10 5.45 -11.08 -3.78
N GLY A 11 4.56 -11.32 -4.77
CA GLY A 11 3.10 -11.37 -4.54
C GLY A 11 2.38 -10.03 -4.50
N PHE A 12 3.06 -8.91 -4.71
CA PHE A 12 2.43 -7.58 -4.73
C PHE A 12 2.10 -7.12 -6.16
N GLU A 13 0.89 -6.58 -6.35
CA GLU A 13 0.44 -5.84 -7.54
C GLU A 13 0.77 -4.34 -7.40
N LEU A 14 1.24 -3.70 -8.47
CA LEU A 14 1.39 -2.25 -8.51
C LEU A 14 0.10 -1.59 -8.98
N LEU A 15 -0.66 -1.02 -8.05
CA LEU A 15 -1.91 -0.31 -8.36
C LEU A 15 -1.67 1.20 -8.47
N ARG A 16 -2.18 1.80 -9.55
CA ARG A 16 -2.17 3.26 -9.72
C ARG A 16 -3.37 3.86 -9.00
N ILE A 17 -3.13 4.70 -8.00
CA ILE A 17 -4.14 5.40 -7.20
C ILE A 17 -3.90 6.91 -7.32
N ALA A 18 -4.89 7.74 -6.99
CA ALA A 18 -4.68 9.18 -6.87
C ALA A 18 -3.49 9.44 -5.91
N GLY A 19 -2.48 10.18 -6.38
CA GLY A 19 -1.22 10.38 -5.66
C GLY A 19 -0.11 9.34 -5.92
N GLY A 20 -0.26 8.45 -6.90
CA GLY A 20 0.81 7.64 -7.50
C GLY A 20 0.65 6.12 -7.39
N PHE A 21 1.75 5.38 -7.50
CA PHE A 21 1.73 3.90 -7.48
C PHE A 21 1.80 3.36 -6.05
N ARG A 22 1.03 2.31 -5.76
CA ARG A 22 1.05 1.58 -4.49
C ARG A 22 1.35 0.11 -4.73
N ARG A 23 2.14 -0.47 -3.82
CA ARG A 23 2.39 -1.92 -3.77
C ARG A 23 1.27 -2.53 -2.93
N ILE A 24 0.34 -3.20 -3.61
CA ILE A 24 -0.87 -3.78 -3.02
C ILE A 24 -0.77 -5.29 -3.06
N LEU A 25 -1.16 -5.96 -1.98
CA LEU A 25 -1.33 -7.41 -1.89
C LEU A 25 -2.83 -7.68 -1.75
N LYS A 26 -3.38 -8.60 -2.54
CA LYS A 26 -4.74 -9.11 -2.34
C LYS A 26 -4.63 -10.41 -1.55
N THR A 27 -5.16 -10.42 -0.34
CA THR A 27 -5.25 -11.60 0.52
C THR A 27 -6.70 -12.04 0.65
N GLU A 28 -6.95 -13.19 1.26
CA GLU A 28 -8.31 -13.67 1.57
C GLU A 28 -9.04 -12.74 2.55
N LEU A 29 -8.30 -11.91 3.31
CA LEU A 29 -8.83 -10.92 4.24
C LEU A 29 -9.14 -9.57 3.58
N GLY A 30 -8.63 -9.31 2.37
CA GLY A 30 -8.91 -8.08 1.63
C GLY A 30 -7.68 -7.50 0.91
N GLN A 31 -7.69 -6.17 0.71
CA GLN A 31 -6.58 -5.45 0.10
C GLN A 31 -5.63 -4.91 1.17
N GLU A 32 -4.35 -5.23 1.03
CA GLU A 32 -3.28 -4.76 1.90
C GLU A 32 -2.29 -3.92 1.10
N GLN A 33 -1.73 -2.87 1.69
CA GLN A 33 -0.70 -2.04 1.10
C GLN A 33 0.62 -2.22 1.84
N LEU A 34 1.71 -2.37 1.10
CA LEU A 34 3.07 -2.37 1.64
C LEU A 34 3.49 -0.93 1.99
N CYS A 35 3.79 -0.67 3.27
CA CYS A 35 4.30 0.61 3.72
C CYS A 35 5.68 0.90 3.10
N ALA A 36 5.88 2.09 2.54
CA ALA A 36 7.15 2.49 1.93
C ALA A 36 8.31 2.64 2.93
N ARG A 37 8.02 2.76 4.23
CA ARG A 37 9.02 2.99 5.28
C ARG A 37 9.36 1.74 6.08
N CYS A 38 8.38 1.09 6.70
CA CYS A 38 8.63 -0.15 7.45
C CYS A 38 8.67 -1.40 6.58
N ASN A 39 8.28 -1.32 5.29
CA ASN A 39 8.17 -2.47 4.38
C ASN A 39 7.30 -3.63 4.92
N GLU A 40 6.32 -3.32 5.77
CA GLU A 40 5.32 -4.28 6.23
C GLU A 40 3.99 -4.07 5.48
N PRO A 41 3.29 -5.16 5.11
CA PRO A 41 1.95 -5.10 4.56
C PRO A 41 0.95 -4.76 5.67
N TRP A 42 0.07 -3.79 5.41
CA TRP A 42 -1.01 -3.41 6.31
C TRP A 42 -2.31 -3.32 5.54
N PRO A 43 -3.48 -3.60 6.15
CA PRO A 43 -4.77 -3.40 5.50
C PRO A 43 -4.88 -2.00 4.90
N MET A 44 -5.41 -1.89 3.68
CA MET A 44 -5.65 -0.62 2.99
C MET A 44 -6.86 0.12 3.58
N ASP A 45 -6.82 0.30 4.89
CA ASP A 45 -7.90 0.80 5.71
C ASP A 45 -7.51 2.16 6.33
N PRO A 46 -8.46 3.09 6.54
CA PRO A 46 -8.21 4.33 7.26
C PRO A 46 -7.61 4.15 8.65
N GLU A 47 -7.71 2.99 9.30
CA GLU A 47 -7.02 2.69 10.56
C GLU A 47 -5.49 2.70 10.41
N PHE A 48 -4.96 2.18 9.30
CA PHE A 48 -3.53 2.02 9.07
C PHE A 48 -2.93 3.08 8.16
N PHE A 49 -3.69 3.60 7.19
CA PHE A 49 -3.21 4.61 6.24
C PHE A 49 -4.02 5.90 6.32
N ARG A 50 -3.40 7.02 5.94
CA ARG A 50 -4.12 8.27 5.77
C ARG A 50 -4.79 8.24 4.41
N ILE A 51 -6.11 8.26 4.41
CA ILE A 51 -6.93 8.36 3.19
C ILE A 51 -7.49 9.79 3.11
N SER A 52 -7.27 10.48 2.00
CA SER A 52 -7.74 11.85 1.81
C SER A 52 -7.96 12.11 0.32
N ASN A 53 -9.14 12.61 -0.07
CA ASN A 53 -9.51 12.90 -1.47
C ASN A 53 -9.22 11.75 -2.46
N GLY A 54 -9.49 10.50 -2.06
CA GLY A 54 -9.21 9.32 -2.89
C GLY A 54 -7.72 8.95 -3.01
N CYS A 55 -6.83 9.69 -2.34
CA CYS A 55 -5.42 9.37 -2.21
C CYS A 55 -5.17 8.59 -0.92
N VAL A 56 -4.38 7.52 -1.00
CA VAL A 56 -3.88 6.78 0.17
C VAL A 56 -2.41 7.11 0.38
N SER A 57 -1.98 7.36 1.63
CA SER A 57 -0.58 7.64 1.94
C SER A 57 0.34 6.48 1.56
N TYR A 58 1.59 6.76 1.19
CA TYR A 58 2.61 5.73 0.94
C TYR A 58 3.07 5.04 2.23
N GLU A 59 3.07 5.78 3.33
CA GLU A 59 3.50 5.33 4.66
C GLU A 59 2.30 5.03 5.53
N CYS A 60 2.44 4.05 6.44
CA CYS A 60 1.44 3.78 7.47
C CYS A 60 1.42 4.92 8.51
N LYS A 61 0.31 5.08 9.20
CA LYS A 61 0.11 6.12 10.23
C LYS A 61 1.14 6.03 11.35
N ALA A 62 1.57 4.83 11.74
CA ALA A 62 2.60 4.64 12.76
C ALA A 62 3.94 5.27 12.31
N CYS A 63 4.38 4.97 11.09
CA CYS A 63 5.57 5.57 10.49
C CYS A 63 5.46 7.10 10.37
N ILE A 64 4.30 7.60 9.94
CA ILE A 64 4.04 9.04 9.85
C ILE A 64 4.11 9.70 11.24
N GLN A 65 3.55 9.07 12.28
CA GLN A 65 3.58 9.59 13.64
C GLN A 65 5.00 9.58 14.23
N GLU A 66 5.77 8.52 14.00
CA GLU A 66 7.17 8.46 14.40
C GLU A 66 7.98 9.59 13.74
N HIS A 67 7.73 9.87 12.46
CA HIS A 67 8.38 10.97 11.76
C HIS A 67 8.08 12.32 12.40
N LYS A 68 6.81 12.58 12.76
CA LYS A 68 6.37 13.85 13.35
C LYS A 68 6.92 14.10 14.76
N ARG A 69 7.37 13.06 15.45
CA ARG A 69 7.96 13.15 16.80
C ARG A 69 9.45 13.50 16.79
N ARG A 70 10.09 13.49 15.61
CA ARG A 70 11.47 13.93 15.40
C ARG A 70 11.49 15.39 14.98
#